data_AF-A0A959Z9Q9-F1
#
_entry.id   AF-A0A959Z9Q9-F1
#
_cell.length_a   1.000
_cell.length_b   1.000
_cell.length_c   1.000
_cell.angle_alpha   90.00
_cell.angle_beta   90.00
_cell.angle_gamma   90.00
#
_symmetry.space_group_name_H-M   'P 1'
#
loop_
_entity.id
_entity.type
_entity.pdbx_description
1 polymer ?
#
loop_
_entity_poly.entity_id
_entity_poly.type
_entity_poly.pdbx_seq_one_letter_code
_entity_poly.pdbx_strand_id
1 'polypeptide(L)'
;MRRVWLLGLIGLVALGGCQVRKIEEPAGGTTTNSEEHHVNPLDMSNSFLAEITTEVDDLGKGLKVVSEFDSHHKWQDDFIQDTIKEIKSSVGGQALESKMHMESDRGAEEVQIKIIKADDGKAILRVITSYKPLSDQIQAGFDKAKS
;
A
#
# COMPACT_ATOMS: atom_id res chain seq x y z
N MET A 1 -47.77 -34.48 -43.57
CA MET A 1 -49.02 -33.69 -43.42
C MET A 1 -49.18 -33.30 -41.96
N ARG A 2 -49.15 -32.00 -41.63
CA ARG A 2 -50.14 -31.32 -40.78
C ARG A 2 -49.72 -29.86 -40.58
N ARG A 3 -50.67 -29.00 -40.92
CA ARG A 3 -50.64 -27.54 -40.93
C ARG A 3 -50.72 -27.01 -39.49
N VAL A 4 -50.07 -25.89 -39.22
CA VAL A 4 -50.50 -24.98 -38.16
C VAL A 4 -50.55 -23.56 -38.76
N TRP A 5 -51.77 -23.10 -38.99
CA TRP A 5 -52.15 -21.70 -39.02
C TRP A 5 -52.68 -21.37 -37.62
N LEU A 6 -52.34 -20.23 -37.03
CA LEU A 6 -53.31 -19.13 -36.85
C LEU A 6 -52.67 -17.91 -36.17
N LEU A 7 -53.14 -16.76 -36.65
CA LEU A 7 -53.00 -15.40 -36.16
C LEU A 7 -53.65 -15.21 -34.78
N GLY A 8 -53.28 -14.14 -34.07
CA GLY A 8 -54.12 -13.65 -32.97
C GLY A 8 -53.58 -12.44 -32.20
N LEU A 9 -53.95 -11.24 -32.66
CA LEU A 9 -53.88 -9.94 -31.98
C LEU A 9 -54.45 -9.96 -30.55
N ILE A 10 -53.76 -9.33 -29.58
CA ILE A 10 -54.30 -8.55 -28.44
C ILE A 10 -53.15 -7.61 -28.01
N GLY A 11 -53.26 -6.32 -27.73
CA GLY A 11 -54.39 -5.43 -27.49
C GLY A 11 -53.82 -4.26 -26.69
N LEU A 12 -54.16 -3.05 -27.14
CA LEU A 12 -53.74 -1.75 -26.63
C LEU A 12 -54.17 -1.53 -25.18
N VAL A 13 -53.30 -0.99 -24.31
CA VAL A 13 -53.72 -0.24 -23.12
C VAL A 13 -52.92 1.06 -23.07
N ALA A 14 -53.57 2.15 -23.49
CA ALA A 14 -53.15 3.50 -23.17
C ALA A 14 -53.70 3.87 -21.79
N LEU A 15 -52.83 4.29 -20.88
CA LEU A 15 -53.25 5.04 -19.70
C LEU A 15 -52.22 6.14 -19.43
N GLY A 16 -52.68 7.37 -19.66
CA GLY A 16 -52.59 8.43 -18.66
C GLY A 16 -51.21 9.02 -18.43
N GLY A 17 -51.00 10.22 -18.97
CA GLY A 17 -49.89 11.07 -18.58
C GLY A 17 -49.89 11.35 -17.08
N CYS A 18 -48.71 11.23 -16.48
CA CYS A 18 -48.32 12.06 -15.37
C CYS A 18 -47.14 12.92 -15.83
N GLN A 19 -47.45 14.21 -15.98
CA GLN A 19 -46.48 15.30 -15.97
C GLN A 19 -45.64 15.18 -14.70
N VAL A 20 -44.36 14.81 -14.84
CA VAL A 20 -43.37 15.04 -13.81
C VAL A 20 -42.25 15.85 -14.45
N ARG A 21 -42.04 17.01 -13.84
CA ARG A 21 -41.17 18.11 -14.23
C ARG A 21 -39.85 17.65 -14.82
N LYS A 22 -39.47 18.27 -15.94
CA LYS A 22 -38.09 18.36 -16.42
C LYS A 22 -37.26 19.01 -15.31
N ILE A 23 -36.55 18.20 -14.53
CA ILE A 23 -35.46 18.69 -13.70
C ILE A 23 -34.35 19.01 -14.70
N GLU A 24 -34.00 20.28 -14.77
CA GLU A 24 -32.86 20.80 -15.51
C GLU A 24 -31.63 19.94 -15.20
N GLU A 25 -30.95 19.49 -16.25
CA GLU A 25 -29.57 19.04 -16.13
C GLU A 25 -28.76 20.19 -15.54
N PRO A 26 -28.13 20.06 -14.36
CA PRO A 26 -26.95 20.86 -14.11
C PRO A 26 -25.87 20.33 -15.05
N ALA A 27 -25.70 21.06 -16.16
CA ALA A 27 -24.44 21.12 -16.87
C ALA A 27 -23.33 21.38 -15.85
N GLY A 28 -22.56 20.35 -15.57
CA GLY A 28 -21.59 20.37 -14.49
C GLY A 28 -21.00 18.99 -14.32
N GLY A 29 -20.45 18.45 -15.41
CA GLY A 29 -19.52 17.34 -15.34
C GLY A 29 -18.40 17.75 -14.40
N THR A 30 -18.51 17.36 -13.13
CA THR A 30 -17.40 17.41 -12.21
C THR A 30 -16.55 16.21 -12.63
N THR A 31 -15.62 16.43 -13.54
CA THR A 31 -14.47 15.54 -13.64
C THR A 31 -13.76 15.66 -12.31
N THR A 32 -14.06 14.76 -11.38
CA THR A 32 -13.15 14.48 -10.28
C THR A 32 -11.89 13.94 -10.97
N ASN A 33 -10.93 14.83 -11.23
CA ASN A 33 -9.54 14.43 -11.37
C ASN A 33 -9.23 13.67 -10.08
N SER A 34 -9.26 12.35 -10.15
CA SER A 34 -8.58 11.51 -9.17
C SER A 34 -7.11 11.85 -9.39
N GLU A 35 -6.60 12.86 -8.68
CA GLU A 35 -5.17 13.15 -8.64
C GLU A 35 -4.50 11.83 -8.28
N GLU A 36 -3.75 11.29 -9.23
CA GLU A 36 -2.94 10.12 -9.03
C GLU A 36 -2.03 10.42 -7.84
N HIS A 37 -2.11 9.62 -6.78
CA HIS A 37 -1.39 9.86 -5.52
C HIS A 37 0.10 10.04 -5.87
N HIS A 38 0.59 11.28 -5.84
CA HIS A 38 1.95 11.58 -6.28
C HIS A 38 2.93 11.01 -5.26
N VAL A 39 3.73 10.04 -5.70
CA VAL A 39 4.79 9.46 -4.88
C VAL A 39 6.11 10.12 -5.26
N ASN A 40 6.77 10.74 -4.27
CA ASN A 40 8.10 11.29 -4.44
C ASN A 40 9.11 10.13 -4.66
N PRO A 41 9.78 10.03 -5.81
CA PRO A 41 10.64 8.89 -6.11
C PRO A 41 11.93 8.92 -5.28
N LEU A 42 12.48 7.74 -4.98
CA LEU A 42 13.75 7.59 -4.29
C LEU A 42 14.92 8.05 -5.17
N ASP A 43 15.59 9.12 -4.77
CA ASP A 43 16.88 9.58 -5.29
C ASP A 43 18.04 9.01 -4.45
N MET A 44 18.70 7.99 -5.02
CA MET A 44 19.84 7.33 -4.39
C MET A 44 21.08 8.23 -4.26
N SER A 45 21.20 9.30 -5.03
CA SER A 45 22.34 10.22 -4.97
C SER A 45 22.33 11.10 -3.71
N ASN A 46 21.15 11.27 -3.11
CA ASN A 46 20.93 12.03 -1.88
C ASN A 46 20.01 11.24 -0.93
N SER A 47 20.51 10.10 -0.47
CA SER A 47 19.76 9.18 0.40
C SER A 47 20.24 9.22 1.86
N PHE A 48 19.29 8.98 2.76
CA PHE A 48 19.46 8.85 4.19
C PHE A 48 19.07 7.42 4.61
N LEU A 49 19.71 6.96 5.68
CA LEU A 49 19.58 5.59 6.18
C LEU A 49 19.11 5.62 7.64
N ALA A 50 18.04 4.89 7.92
CA ALA A 50 17.70 4.43 9.27
C ALA A 50 18.02 2.93 9.38
N GLU A 51 18.64 2.51 10.47
CA GLU A 51 19.08 1.13 10.67
C GLU A 51 18.84 0.63 12.11
N ILE A 52 18.39 -0.61 12.20
CA ILE A 52 18.36 -1.39 13.43
C ILE A 52 19.00 -2.76 13.20
N THR A 53 19.96 -3.10 14.07
CA THR A 53 20.44 -4.47 14.22
C THR A 53 19.73 -5.08 15.44
N THR A 54 19.13 -6.25 15.26
CA THR A 54 18.35 -6.94 16.30
C THR A 54 18.44 -8.44 16.10
N GLU A 55 18.09 -9.23 17.13
CA GLU A 55 17.88 -10.66 16.97
C GLU A 55 16.78 -10.93 15.92
N VAL A 56 16.92 -11.99 15.13
CA VAL A 56 15.92 -12.34 14.09
C VAL A 56 14.51 -12.49 14.67
N ASP A 57 14.40 -13.00 15.91
CA ASP A 57 13.12 -13.15 16.61
C ASP A 57 12.47 -11.81 16.98
N ASP A 58 13.27 -10.77 17.16
CA ASP A 58 12.82 -9.42 17.51
C ASP A 58 12.62 -8.52 16.28
N LEU A 59 12.95 -9.00 15.08
CA LEU A 59 12.79 -8.26 13.82
C LEU A 59 11.37 -7.71 13.62
N GLY A 60 10.35 -8.42 14.13
CA GLY A 60 8.96 -7.97 14.11
C GLY A 60 8.73 -6.62 14.79
N LYS A 61 9.49 -6.27 15.83
CA LYS A 61 9.41 -4.96 16.48
C LYS A 61 9.86 -3.84 15.54
N GLY A 62 10.96 -4.05 14.81
CA GLY A 62 11.46 -3.11 13.81
C GLY A 62 10.51 -2.99 12.60
N LEU A 63 10.00 -4.11 12.09
CA LEU A 63 9.03 -4.11 10.98
C LEU A 63 7.72 -3.41 11.35
N LYS A 64 7.30 -3.47 12.62
CA LYS A 64 6.15 -2.68 13.11
C LYS A 64 6.40 -1.18 13.05
N VAL A 65 7.58 -0.70 13.46
CA VAL A 65 7.96 0.71 13.30
C VAL A 65 7.87 1.14 11.84
N VAL A 66 8.41 0.34 10.91
CA VAL A 66 8.32 0.60 9.47
C VAL A 66 6.86 0.69 8.99
N SER A 67 6.00 -0.20 9.48
CA SER A 67 4.58 -0.24 9.09
C SER A 67 3.76 0.96 9.57
N GLU A 68 4.20 1.67 10.62
CA GLU A 68 3.52 2.89 11.09
C GLU A 68 3.58 4.01 10.05
N PHE A 69 4.58 3.99 9.18
CA PHE A 69 4.77 4.96 8.10
C PHE A 69 4.22 4.46 6.76
N ASP A 70 3.71 3.24 6.62
CA ASP A 70 3.18 2.74 5.34
C ASP A 70 1.99 3.58 4.87
N SER A 71 2.09 4.18 3.67
CA SER A 71 1.03 5.02 3.09
C SER A 71 -0.24 4.24 2.75
N HIS A 72 -0.14 2.91 2.63
CA HIS A 72 -1.29 2.02 2.40
C HIS A 72 -1.85 1.42 3.70
N HIS A 73 -1.29 1.80 4.86
CA HIS A 73 -1.68 1.38 6.19
C HIS A 73 -2.03 -0.11 6.32
N LYS A 74 -1.17 -1.03 5.85
CA LYS A 74 -1.29 -2.47 6.21
C LYS A 74 -0.07 -3.28 5.78
N TRP A 75 0.92 -3.36 6.68
CA TRP A 75 1.55 -4.66 6.91
C TRP A 75 0.71 -5.44 7.90
N GLN A 76 0.04 -6.46 7.38
CA GLN A 76 -0.65 -7.41 8.23
C GLN A 76 0.40 -8.20 9.02
N ASP A 77 0.07 -8.57 10.26
CA ASP A 77 0.96 -9.37 11.10
C ASP A 77 1.47 -10.61 10.35
N ASP A 78 0.65 -11.21 9.46
CA ASP A 78 1.03 -12.32 8.59
C ASP A 78 2.23 -12.01 7.69
N PHE A 79 2.27 -10.83 7.06
CA PHE A 79 3.42 -10.42 6.23
C PHE A 79 4.70 -10.31 7.08
N ILE A 80 4.58 -9.74 8.28
CA ILE A 80 5.70 -9.62 9.22
C ILE A 80 6.19 -11.02 9.62
N GLN A 81 5.27 -11.94 9.94
CA GLN A 81 5.61 -13.32 10.29
C GLN A 81 6.28 -14.06 9.12
N ASP A 82 5.75 -13.92 7.90
CA ASP A 82 6.31 -14.55 6.71
C ASP A 82 7.71 -14.00 6.40
N THR A 83 7.92 -12.69 6.55
CA THR A 83 9.23 -12.06 6.40
C THR A 83 10.24 -12.61 7.41
N ILE A 84 9.85 -12.74 8.69
CA ILE A 84 10.70 -13.33 9.73
C ILE A 84 11.02 -14.79 9.40
N LYS A 85 10.03 -15.56 8.95
CA LYS A 85 10.20 -16.96 8.57
C LYS A 85 11.16 -17.11 7.39
N GLU A 86 11.01 -16.28 6.36
CA GLU A 86 11.89 -16.25 5.20
C GLU A 86 13.33 -15.93 5.62
N ILE A 87 13.53 -14.87 6.42
CA ILE A 87 14.85 -14.53 6.98
C ILE A 87 15.43 -15.68 7.79
N LYS A 88 14.67 -16.35 8.67
CA LYS A 88 15.16 -17.51 9.42
C LYS A 88 15.66 -18.62 8.50
N SER A 89 14.95 -18.89 7.41
CA SER A 89 15.31 -19.92 6.43
C SER A 89 16.44 -19.53 5.48
N SER A 90 16.74 -18.23 5.37
CA SER A 90 17.80 -17.71 4.50
C SER A 90 19.21 -18.06 5.00
N VAL A 91 20.17 -18.11 4.08
CA VAL A 91 21.60 -18.26 4.41
C VAL A 91 22.14 -16.93 4.89
N GLY A 92 23.07 -16.95 5.86
CA GLY A 92 23.73 -15.72 6.33
C GLY A 92 24.36 -14.94 5.18
N GLY A 93 24.25 -13.61 5.24
CA GLY A 93 24.66 -12.69 4.17
C GLY A 93 23.63 -12.49 3.07
N GLN A 94 22.52 -13.25 3.02
CA GLN A 94 21.41 -12.95 2.13
C GLN A 94 20.61 -11.74 2.61
N ALA A 95 20.05 -10.99 1.66
CA ALA A 95 19.22 -9.84 1.91
C ALA A 95 17.87 -9.97 1.21
N LEU A 96 16.79 -9.63 1.93
CA LEU A 96 15.49 -9.35 1.35
C LEU A 96 15.42 -7.85 1.07
N GLU A 97 15.02 -7.48 -0.14
CA GLU A 97 14.92 -6.09 -0.56
C GLU A 97 13.57 -5.84 -1.20
N SER A 98 12.92 -4.73 -0.82
CA SER A 98 11.67 -4.30 -1.42
C SER A 98 11.57 -2.78 -1.43
N LYS A 99 10.77 -2.25 -2.34
CA LYS A 99 10.36 -0.85 -2.35
C LYS A 99 8.99 -0.72 -1.69
N MET A 100 8.79 0.36 -0.95
CA MET A 100 7.48 0.70 -0.39
C MET A 100 7.25 2.20 -0.44
N HIS A 101 6.01 2.61 -0.26
CA HIS A 101 5.64 4.02 -0.14
C HIS A 101 5.35 4.32 1.32
N MET A 102 5.95 5.39 1.83
CA MET A 102 5.78 5.85 3.20
C MET A 102 5.13 7.22 3.24
N GLU A 103 4.16 7.39 4.12
CA GLU A 103 3.55 8.68 4.40
C GLU A 103 4.57 9.59 5.11
N SER A 104 4.64 10.84 4.67
CA SER A 104 5.46 11.89 5.27
C SER A 104 4.69 13.20 5.30
N ASP A 105 5.28 14.24 5.90
CA ASP A 105 4.72 15.60 5.87
C ASP A 105 4.72 16.24 4.46
N ARG A 106 5.39 15.62 3.48
CA ARG A 106 5.38 16.03 2.06
C ARG A 106 4.50 15.12 1.18
N GLY A 107 3.73 14.22 1.78
CA GLY A 107 2.98 13.16 1.09
C GLY A 107 3.75 11.84 1.02
N ALA A 108 3.38 10.96 0.10
CA ALA A 108 4.04 9.66 -0.04
C ALA A 108 5.46 9.76 -0.62
N GLU A 109 6.39 9.06 0.01
CA GLU A 109 7.79 8.93 -0.39
C GLU A 109 8.08 7.47 -0.77
N GLU A 110 8.72 7.22 -1.91
CA GLU A 110 9.30 5.91 -2.21
C GLU A 110 10.52 5.68 -1.31
N VAL A 111 10.56 4.53 -0.63
CA VAL A 111 11.69 4.10 0.18
C VAL A 111 12.10 2.68 -0.20
N GLN A 112 13.34 2.32 0.06
CA GLN A 112 13.83 0.95 -0.04
C GLN A 112 14.00 0.34 1.35
N ILE A 113 13.39 -0.82 1.57
CA ILE A 113 13.56 -1.64 2.76
C ILE A 113 14.51 -2.78 2.43
N LYS A 114 15.51 -2.98 3.29
CA LYS A 114 16.48 -4.05 3.17
C LYS A 114 16.65 -4.77 4.50
N ILE A 115 16.50 -6.09 4.50
CA ILE A 115 16.67 -6.95 5.68
C ILE A 115 17.76 -7.95 5.40
N ILE A 116 18.85 -7.91 6.18
CA ILE A 116 20.04 -8.74 5.98
C ILE A 116 20.18 -9.69 7.15
N LYS A 117 20.25 -11.00 6.91
CA LYS A 117 20.58 -11.97 7.96
C LYS A 117 22.09 -11.96 8.23
N ALA A 118 22.48 -11.72 9.48
CA ALA A 118 23.84 -11.89 9.94
C ALA A 118 24.09 -13.35 10.40
N ASP A 119 25.35 -13.77 10.37
CA ASP A 119 25.74 -15.16 10.71
C ASP A 119 25.55 -15.49 12.20
N ASP A 120 25.41 -14.49 13.06
CA ASP A 120 25.31 -14.61 14.52
C ASP A 120 23.87 -14.71 15.04
N GLY A 121 22.88 -14.94 14.17
CA GLY A 121 21.46 -15.00 14.55
C GLY A 121 20.77 -13.64 14.58
N LYS A 122 21.48 -12.57 14.22
CA LYS A 122 20.91 -11.23 14.09
C LYS A 122 20.41 -10.95 12.68
N ALA A 123 19.58 -9.93 12.57
CA ALA A 123 19.21 -9.30 11.33
C ALA A 123 19.46 -7.79 11.40
N ILE A 124 19.82 -7.22 10.25
CA ILE A 124 19.93 -5.78 10.07
C ILE A 124 18.75 -5.35 9.19
N LEU A 125 17.85 -4.54 9.74
CA LEU A 125 16.77 -3.88 9.00
C LEU A 125 17.20 -2.44 8.68
N ARG A 126 17.17 -2.11 7.38
CA ARG A 126 17.53 -0.82 6.82
C ARG A 126 16.34 -0.21 6.09
N VAL A 127 16.14 1.08 6.30
CA VAL A 127 15.20 1.90 5.52
C VAL A 127 15.99 3.03 4.86
N ILE A 128 15.93 3.07 3.53
CA ILE A 128 16.65 4.04 2.71
C ILE A 128 15.61 4.96 2.08
N THR A 129 15.76 6.26 2.30
CA THR A 129 14.85 7.30 1.81
C THR A 129 15.63 8.53 1.35
N SER A 130 15.09 9.32 0.41
CA SER A 130 15.66 10.63 0.06
C SER A 130 15.25 11.75 1.00
N TYR A 131 14.46 11.44 2.04
CA TYR A 131 13.90 12.42 2.94
C TYR A 131 14.41 12.27 4.38
N LYS A 132 15.28 13.19 4.79
CA LYS A 132 15.94 13.13 6.10
C LYS A 132 14.98 13.09 7.29
N PRO A 133 13.94 13.95 7.39
CA PRO A 133 13.01 13.92 8.51
C PRO A 133 12.26 12.59 8.67
N LEU A 134 11.95 11.90 7.56
CA LEU A 134 11.38 10.54 7.62
C LEU A 134 12.41 9.53 8.15
N SER A 135 13.64 9.57 7.64
CA SER A 135 14.74 8.75 8.16
C SER A 135 14.96 8.95 9.67
N ASP A 136 14.95 10.20 10.15
CA ASP A 136 15.15 10.53 11.56
C ASP A 136 14.01 9.99 12.44
N GLN A 137 12.76 10.08 11.97
CA GLN A 137 11.60 9.55 12.69
C GLN A 137 11.63 8.02 12.79
N ILE A 138 11.97 7.34 11.69
CA ILE A 138 12.13 5.87 11.68
C ILE A 138 13.26 5.47 12.62
N GLN A 139 14.40 6.16 12.59
CA GLN A 139 15.52 5.87 13.49
C GLN A 139 15.11 6.05 14.96
N ALA A 140 14.37 7.10 15.29
CA ALA A 140 13.85 7.29 16.65
C ALA A 140 12.89 6.17 17.06
N GLY A 141 12.07 5.67 16.14
CA GLY A 141 11.22 4.49 16.36
C GLY A 141 12.05 3.22 16.61
N PHE A 142 13.10 3.01 15.83
CA PHE A 142 14.05 1.91 16.02
C PHE A 142 14.76 1.97 17.37
N ASP A 143 15.19 3.14 17.81
CA ASP A 143 15.88 3.28 19.10
C ASP A 143 14.93 3.00 20.29
N LYS A 144 13.64 3.34 20.16
CA LYS A 144 12.60 2.95 21.13
C LYS A 144 12.29 1.44 21.09
N ALA A 145 12.37 0.81 19.93
CA ALA A 145 12.12 -0.63 19.81
C ALA A 145 13.23 -1.49 20.44
N LYS A 146 14.43 -0.92 20.64
CA LYS A 146 15.58 -1.56 21.31
C LYS A 146 15.55 -1.48 22.83
N SER A 147 14.87 -0.47 23.41
CA SER A 147 14.81 -0.22 24.85
C SER A 147 13.78 -1.09 25.55
#